data_AF-A0A059E6R7-F1
#
_entry.id   AF-A0A059E6R7-F1
#
_cell.length_a   1.000
_cell.length_b   1.000
_cell.length_c   1.000
_cell.angle_alpha   90.00
_cell.angle_beta   90.00
_cell.angle_gamma   90.00
#
_symmetry.space_group_name_H-M   'P 1'
#
loop_
_entity.id
_entity.type
_entity.pdbx_description
1 polymer ?
#
loop_
_entity_poly.entity_id
_entity_poly.type
_entity_poly.pdbx_seq_one_letter_code
_entity_poly.pdbx_strand_id
1 'polypeptide(L)'
;MSQAILPGPSAGLRIGLFGGSFNPAHSGHFHVASTAMKRLQLDWVWWIVARGNPLKTGHGDFAGRFQSAEAVADHPRMRVTDIEARLGLTYSYRTLSKLTAAAPAWELTIWSISISGALGRGLPP
;
A
#
# COMPACT_ATOMS: atom_id res chain seq x y z
N MET A 1 16.23 -9.36 15.14
CA MET A 1 16.73 -8.34 14.19
C MET A 1 16.13 -8.60 12.82
N SER A 2 14.90 -8.13 12.59
CA SER A 2 14.07 -8.48 11.43
C SER A 2 13.93 -7.32 10.43
N GLN A 3 15.00 -6.54 10.22
CA GLN A 3 14.95 -5.33 9.38
C GLN A 3 14.73 -5.63 7.89
N ALA A 4 15.03 -6.85 7.41
CA ALA A 4 15.01 -7.19 5.99
C ALA A 4 13.61 -7.14 5.32
N ILE A 5 12.54 -7.12 6.11
CA ILE A 5 11.15 -7.17 5.62
C ILE A 5 10.50 -5.77 5.60
N LEU A 6 10.97 -4.82 6.41
CA LEU A 6 10.25 -3.58 6.64
C LEU A 6 10.70 -2.49 5.64
N PRO A 7 9.77 -1.75 4.99
CA PRO A 7 10.08 -0.65 4.07
C PRO A 7 10.78 0.57 4.70
N GLY A 8 10.84 0.64 6.03
CA GLY A 8 11.37 1.78 6.76
C GLY A 8 11.44 1.53 8.27
N PRO A 9 11.80 2.57 9.06
CA PRO A 9 11.86 2.47 10.50
C PRO A 9 10.48 2.12 11.07
N SER A 10 10.44 1.35 12.15
CA SER A 10 9.20 0.78 12.69
C SER A 10 9.10 0.79 14.21
N ALA A 11 10.20 0.62 14.93
CA ALA A 11 10.18 0.47 16.39
C ALA A 11 9.61 1.72 17.09
N GLY A 12 8.54 1.54 17.88
CA GLY A 12 7.88 2.63 18.61
C GLY A 12 7.13 3.65 17.76
N LEU A 13 6.90 3.37 16.47
CA LEU A 13 6.24 4.30 15.53
C LEU A 13 4.82 3.86 15.19
N ARG A 14 3.95 4.83 14.91
CA ARG A 14 2.58 4.62 14.40
C ARG A 14 2.61 4.59 12.89
N ILE A 15 2.46 3.39 12.32
CA ILE A 15 2.61 3.17 10.88
C ILE A 15 1.27 2.82 10.25
N GLY A 16 0.88 3.62 9.26
CA GLY A 16 -0.27 3.36 8.39
C GLY A 16 0.12 2.49 7.22
N LEU A 17 -0.59 1.39 7.01
CA LEU A 17 -0.49 0.61 5.77
C LEU A 17 -1.62 1.04 4.86
N PHE A 18 -1.31 1.47 3.64
CA PHE A 18 -2.26 1.92 2.63
C PHE A 18 -2.15 1.02 1.39
N GLY A 19 -2.99 -0.02 1.35
CA GLY A 19 -3.00 -0.99 0.24
C GLY A 19 -3.93 -0.55 -0.89
N GLY A 20 -3.51 -0.75 -2.14
CA GLY A 20 -4.32 -0.42 -3.32
C GLY A 20 -3.75 -1.00 -4.62
N SER A 21 -4.57 -1.04 -5.67
CA SER A 21 -4.12 -1.48 -7.00
C SER A 21 -3.33 -0.40 -7.75
N PHE A 22 -3.60 0.89 -7.46
CA PHE A 22 -2.93 2.07 -8.02
C PHE A 22 -2.81 2.03 -9.55
N ASN A 23 -3.94 1.89 -10.25
CA ASN A 23 -3.97 1.69 -11.70
C ASN A 23 -4.66 2.85 -12.47
N PRO A 24 -4.01 4.01 -12.68
CA PRO A 24 -2.77 4.50 -12.05
C PRO A 24 -3.04 5.20 -10.70
N ALA A 25 -1.99 5.46 -9.92
CA ALA A 25 -2.10 6.36 -8.78
C ALA A 25 -2.44 7.80 -9.22
N HIS A 26 -3.07 8.55 -8.33
CA HIS A 26 -3.50 9.93 -8.59
C HIS A 26 -3.66 10.72 -7.28
N SER A 27 -3.89 12.04 -7.37
CA SER A 27 -3.96 12.96 -6.22
C SER A 27 -4.95 12.55 -5.13
N GLY A 28 -6.10 11.96 -5.48
CA GLY A 28 -7.04 11.38 -4.51
C GLY A 28 -6.40 10.33 -3.58
N HIS A 29 -5.52 9.47 -4.08
CA HIS A 29 -4.79 8.51 -3.23
C HIS A 29 -3.86 9.25 -2.25
N PHE A 30 -3.15 10.27 -2.73
CA PHE A 30 -2.28 11.10 -1.88
C PHE A 30 -3.07 11.82 -0.79
N HIS A 31 -4.22 12.39 -1.15
CA HIS A 31 -5.09 13.10 -0.24
C HIS A 31 -5.57 12.19 0.91
N VAL A 32 -5.97 10.96 0.58
CA VAL A 32 -6.38 9.95 1.56
C VAL A 32 -5.21 9.61 2.50
N ALA A 33 -4.04 9.28 1.94
CA ALA A 33 -2.85 8.95 2.74
C ALA A 33 -2.42 10.12 3.65
N SER A 34 -2.41 11.34 3.13
CA SER A 34 -2.05 12.55 3.88
C SER A 34 -3.04 12.86 5.00
N THR A 35 -4.35 12.70 4.72
CA THR A 35 -5.40 12.91 5.72
C THR A 35 -5.32 11.88 6.84
N ALA A 36 -5.10 10.60 6.50
CA ALA A 36 -4.91 9.54 7.49
C ALA A 36 -3.68 9.83 8.36
N MET A 37 -2.55 10.20 7.75
CA MET A 37 -1.32 10.57 8.47
C MET A 37 -1.57 11.68 9.49
N LYS A 38 -2.30 12.74 9.12
CA LYS A 38 -2.62 13.85 10.02
C LYS A 38 -3.62 13.48 11.11
N ARG A 39 -4.76 12.88 10.75
CA ARG A 39 -5.86 12.63 11.68
C ARG A 39 -5.55 11.56 12.72
N LEU A 40 -4.70 10.61 12.34
CA LEU A 40 -4.33 9.47 13.19
C LEU A 40 -2.93 9.64 13.77
N GLN A 41 -2.29 10.79 13.55
CA GLN A 41 -0.94 11.10 14.03
C GLN A 41 0.05 9.98 13.68
N LEU A 42 0.04 9.54 12.42
CA LEU A 42 0.96 8.50 11.95
C LEU A 42 2.34 9.11 11.73
N ASP A 43 3.37 8.36 12.12
CA ASP A 43 4.75 8.69 11.84
C ASP A 43 5.10 8.38 10.39
N TRP A 44 4.57 7.29 9.85
CA TRP A 44 4.81 6.83 8.48
C TRP A 44 3.56 6.28 7.82
N VAL A 45 3.49 6.39 6.49
CA VAL A 45 2.51 5.68 5.67
C VAL A 45 3.21 4.86 4.60
N TRP A 46 2.93 3.56 4.57
CA TRP A 46 3.47 2.64 3.58
C TRP A 46 2.40 2.31 2.55
N TRP A 47 2.66 2.66 1.30
CA TRP A 47 1.81 2.36 0.16
C TRP A 47 2.16 0.97 -0.34
N ILE A 48 1.22 0.03 -0.21
CA ILE A 48 1.42 -1.36 -0.62
C ILE A 48 0.73 -1.55 -1.97
N VAL A 49 1.53 -1.64 -3.03
CA VAL A 49 1.01 -1.86 -4.39
C VAL A 49 0.61 -3.32 -4.53
N ALA A 50 -0.69 -3.57 -4.67
CA ALA A 50 -1.21 -4.91 -4.82
C ALA A 50 -0.74 -5.52 -6.15
N ARG A 51 -0.25 -6.76 -6.10
CA ARG A 51 0.17 -7.49 -7.31
C ARG A 51 -0.98 -7.68 -8.30
N GLY A 52 -2.21 -7.77 -7.80
CA GLY A 52 -3.40 -8.14 -8.57
C GLY A 52 -3.79 -9.60 -8.32
N ASN A 53 -5.01 -9.98 -8.70
CA ASN A 53 -5.49 -11.34 -8.56
C ASN A 53 -4.87 -12.21 -9.68
N PRO A 54 -4.18 -13.31 -9.35
CA PRO A 54 -3.64 -14.25 -10.34
C PRO A 54 -4.68 -14.82 -11.31
N LEU A 55 -5.96 -14.81 -10.92
CA LEU A 55 -7.08 -15.32 -11.70
C LEU A 55 -7.72 -14.27 -12.62
N LYS A 56 -7.25 -13.02 -12.62
CA LYS A 56 -7.77 -11.95 -13.49
C LYS A 56 -6.67 -11.48 -14.46
N THR A 57 -6.93 -11.63 -15.75
CA THR A 57 -6.12 -11.02 -16.82
C THR A 57 -6.49 -9.54 -16.94
N GLY A 58 -5.51 -8.65 -17.13
CA GLY A 58 -5.77 -7.21 -17.34
C GLY A 58 -5.45 -6.28 -16.16
N HIS A 59 -4.73 -6.76 -15.14
CA HIS A 59 -4.03 -5.84 -14.25
C HIS A 59 -2.90 -5.21 -15.06
N GLY A 60 -2.96 -3.90 -15.31
CA GLY A 60 -1.89 -3.18 -15.99
C GLY A 60 -0.52 -3.49 -15.39
N ASP A 61 0.53 -3.24 -16.16
CA ASP A 61 1.91 -3.54 -15.76
C ASP A 61 2.21 -3.12 -14.32
N PHE A 62 2.70 -4.08 -13.51
CA PHE A 62 3.00 -3.81 -12.10
C PHE A 62 4.05 -2.70 -11.98
N ALA A 63 5.06 -2.67 -12.85
CA ALA A 63 6.08 -1.64 -12.81
C ALA A 63 5.50 -0.26 -13.09
N GLY A 64 4.63 -0.12 -14.11
CA GLY A 64 3.91 1.12 -14.37
C GLY A 64 3.03 1.59 -13.20
N ARG A 65 2.31 0.67 -12.55
CA ARG A 65 1.49 0.99 -11.36
C ARG A 65 2.36 1.42 -10.19
N PHE A 66 3.47 0.71 -9.95
CA PHE A 66 4.43 1.01 -8.90
C PHE A 66 5.07 2.40 -9.09
N GLN A 67 5.56 2.68 -10.31
CA GLN A 67 6.12 3.99 -10.67
C GLN A 67 5.09 5.11 -10.51
N SER A 68 3.83 4.87 -10.90
CA SER A 68 2.78 5.87 -10.69
C SER A 68 2.55 6.16 -9.20
N ALA A 69 2.60 5.13 -8.36
CA ALA A 69 2.48 5.30 -6.91
C ALA A 69 3.68 6.06 -6.33
N GLU A 70 4.90 5.77 -6.77
CA GLU A 70 6.11 6.50 -6.36
C GLU A 70 6.04 7.98 -6.74
N ALA A 71 5.58 8.28 -7.95
CA ALA A 71 5.42 9.65 -8.42
C ALA A 71 4.36 10.44 -7.63
N VAL A 72 3.33 9.77 -7.10
CA VAL A 72 2.21 10.40 -6.38
C VAL A 72 2.44 10.47 -4.87
N ALA A 73 3.19 9.53 -4.30
CA ALA A 73 3.50 9.48 -2.87
C ALA A 73 4.62 10.46 -2.48
N ASP A 74 4.53 11.70 -2.97
CA ASP A 74 5.52 12.77 -2.76
C ASP A 74 5.43 13.34 -1.33
N HIS A 75 5.95 12.59 -0.37
CA HIS A 75 6.05 13.01 1.02
C HIS A 75 7.19 12.27 1.74
N PRO A 76 8.03 12.95 2.53
CA PRO A 76 9.24 12.35 3.13
C PRO A 76 8.96 11.19 4.10
N ARG A 77 7.74 11.13 4.63
CA ARG A 77 7.26 10.06 5.54
C ARG A 77 6.32 9.05 4.87
N MET A 78 6.23 9.07 3.55
CA MET A 78 5.52 8.06 2.76
C MET A 78 6.52 7.18 2.02
N ARG A 79 6.26 5.87 2.00
CA ARG A 79 7.09 4.89 1.29
C ARG A 79 6.23 3.97 0.45
N VAL A 80 6.54 3.86 -0.83
CA VAL A 80 5.94 2.85 -1.69
C VAL A 80 6.74 1.56 -1.55
N THR A 81 6.05 0.42 -1.49
CA THR A 81 6.69 -0.87 -1.30
C THR A 81 6.04 -1.97 -2.13
N ASP A 82 6.90 -2.83 -2.65
CA ASP A 82 6.60 -4.05 -3.39
C ASP A 82 6.69 -5.29 -2.48
N ILE A 83 6.54 -5.11 -1.16
CA ILE A 83 6.70 -6.17 -0.15
C ILE A 83 5.89 -7.43 -0.47
N GLU A 84 4.69 -7.29 -1.04
CA GLU A 84 3.88 -8.42 -1.49
C GLU A 84 4.55 -9.18 -2.65
N ALA A 85 5.15 -8.47 -3.60
CA ALA A 85 5.91 -9.08 -4.69
C ALA A 85 7.17 -9.79 -4.17
N ARG A 86 7.96 -9.13 -3.31
CA ARG A 86 9.17 -9.70 -2.70
C ARG A 86 8.90 -10.94 -1.86
N LEU A 87 7.76 -10.97 -1.17
CA LEU A 87 7.37 -12.09 -0.31
C LEU A 87 6.52 -13.16 -1.02
N GLY A 88 6.26 -12.99 -2.32
CA GLY A 88 5.41 -13.89 -3.10
C GLY A 88 3.96 -13.95 -2.61
N LEU A 89 3.48 -12.88 -1.96
CA LEU A 89 2.15 -12.82 -1.37
C LEU A 89 1.16 -12.15 -2.32
N THR A 90 -0.08 -12.64 -2.27
CA THR A 90 -1.22 -12.12 -3.05
C THR A 90 -2.31 -11.57 -2.13
N TYR A 91 -2.31 -12.00 -0.87
CA TYR A 91 -3.36 -11.69 0.09
C TYR A 91 -2.84 -10.76 1.19
N SER A 92 -3.47 -9.60 1.33
CA SER A 92 -3.05 -8.58 2.29
C SER A 92 -3.06 -9.08 3.74
N TYR A 93 -3.93 -10.03 4.11
CA TYR A 93 -3.90 -10.62 5.46
C TYR A 93 -2.57 -11.33 5.76
N ARG A 94 -1.94 -11.98 4.77
CA ARG A 94 -0.63 -12.64 4.94
C ARG A 94 0.48 -11.62 5.09
N THR A 95 0.37 -10.49 4.39
CA THR A 95 1.27 -9.35 4.52
C THR A 95 1.23 -8.81 5.94
N LEU A 96 0.02 -8.63 6.49
CA LEU A 96 -0.18 -8.19 7.87
C LEU A 96 0.43 -9.17 8.88
N SER A 97 0.17 -10.47 8.76
CA SER A 97 0.73 -11.47 9.68
C SER A 97 2.26 -11.46 9.71
N LYS A 98 2.92 -11.31 8.55
CA LYS A 98 4.39 -11.22 8.48
C LYS A 98 4.92 -9.91 9.06
N LEU A 99 4.24 -8.79 8.82
CA LEU A 99 4.64 -7.48 9.35
C LEU A 99 4.52 -7.43 10.88
N THR A 100 3.41 -7.92 11.44
CA THR A 100 3.21 -7.96 12.89
C THR A 100 4.23 -8.87 13.58
N ALA A 101 4.56 -10.03 12.99
CA ALA A 101 5.59 -10.91 13.53
C ALA A 101 7.00 -10.29 13.47
N ALA A 102 7.29 -9.46 12.46
CA ALA A 102 8.59 -8.83 12.28
C ALA A 102 8.85 -7.63 13.21
N ALA A 103 7.79 -7.01 13.74
CA ALA A 103 7.88 -5.86 14.63
C ALA A 103 6.86 -5.99 15.79
N PRO A 104 7.29 -6.54 16.94
CA PRO A 104 6.38 -6.73 18.08
C PRO A 104 6.13 -5.46 18.91
N ALA A 105 6.90 -4.38 18.69
CA ALA A 105 6.99 -3.22 19.59
C ALA A 105 6.56 -1.88 18.95
N TRP A 106 5.64 -1.91 17.99
CA TRP A 106 5.09 -0.72 17.31
C TRP A 106 3.57 -0.69 17.36
N GLU A 107 2.98 0.50 17.41
CA GLU A 107 1.53 0.68 17.32
C GLU A 107 1.10 0.64 15.85
N LEU A 108 0.75 -0.55 15.38
CA LEU A 108 0.31 -0.78 14.02
C LEU A 108 -1.14 -0.29 13.83
N THR A 109 -1.34 0.75 13.01
CA THR A 109 -2.68 1.21 12.63
C THR A 109 -2.94 0.88 11.16
N ILE A 110 -3.69 -0.18 10.88
CA ILE A 110 -3.87 -0.72 9.52
C ILE A 110 -5.07 -0.07 8.83
N TRP A 111 -4.90 0.38 7.58
CA TRP A 111 -5.98 0.93 6.75
C TRP A 111 -5.98 0.31 5.34
N SER A 112 -6.81 -0.71 5.13
CA SER A 112 -7.09 -1.17 3.77
C SER A 112 -8.16 -0.27 3.17
N ILE A 113 -7.82 0.51 2.14
CA ILE A 113 -8.78 1.27 1.35
C ILE A 113 -8.75 0.70 -0.06
N SER A 114 -9.63 -0.27 -0.31
CA SER A 114 -9.86 -0.79 -1.66
C SER A 114 -10.75 0.19 -2.41
N ILE A 115 -10.16 1.19 -3.07
CA ILE A 115 -10.87 1.97 -4.09
C ILE A 115 -10.77 1.20 -5.40
N SER A 116 -11.71 0.29 -5.62
CA SER A 116 -11.93 -0.30 -6.93
C SER A 116 -12.45 0.80 -7.85
N GLY A 117 -11.60 1.34 -8.72
CA GLY A 117 -12.00 2.18 -9.84
C GLY A 117 -12.83 1.36 -10.84
N ALA A 118 -14.10 1.12 -10.53
CA ALA A 118 -15.10 0.65 -11.46
C ALA A 118 -15.91 1.85 -11.97
N LEU A 119 -15.26 2.73 -12.74
CA LEU A 119 -15.95 3.67 -13.62
C LEU A 119 -15.59 3.32 -15.05
N GLY A 120 -16.46 2.51 -15.65
CA GLY A 120 -16.33 1.98 -17.00
C GLY A 120 -17.39 0.94 -17.32
N ARG A 121 -18.65 1.15 -16.91
CA ARG A 121 -19.77 0.45 -17.55
C ARG A 121 -19.94 1.05 -18.94
N GLY A 122 -19.21 0.51 -19.91
CA GLY A 122 -19.72 0.43 -21.26
C GLY A 122 -20.78 -0.68 -21.27
N LEU A 123 -22.05 -0.30 -21.15
CA LEU A 123 -23.12 -1.12 -21.69
C LEU A 123 -23.17 -0.81 -23.19
N PRO A 124 -23.05 -1.80 -24.10
CA PRO A 124 -23.45 -1.60 -25.49
C PRO A 124 -24.97 -1.28 -25.55
N PRO A 125 -25.42 -0.60 -26.61
CA PRO A 125 -26.77 -0.04 -26.71
C PRO A 125 -27.89 -1.08 -26.56
#